data_AF-A0A067F8M9-F1
#
_entry.id   AF-A0A067F8M9-F1
#
_cell.length_a   1.000
_cell.length_b   1.000
_cell.length_c   1.000
_cell.angle_alpha   90.00
_cell.angle_beta   90.00
_cell.angle_gamma   90.00
#
_symmetry.space_group_name_H-M   'P 1'
#
loop_
_entity.id
_entity.type
_entity.pdbx_description
1 polymer ?
#
loop_
_entity_poly.entity_id
_entity_poly.type
_entity_poly.pdbx_seq_one_letter_code
_entity_poly.pdbx_strand_id
1 'polypeptide(L)'
;MAKSNYDAGVDLAVHCKSGDDDLGEQVIPHQGNYGFHFRPNFWGTTLFYCKFAWQNTWKWFHTYIDGREHRGYCSSSITAG
;
A
#
# COMPACT_ATOMS: atom_id res chain seq x y z
N MET A 1 -20.76 11.69 16.28
CA MET A 1 -19.38 12.20 16.32
C MET A 1 -19.17 13.01 15.04
N ALA A 2 -19.30 14.34 15.10
CA ALA A 2 -19.09 15.20 13.93
C ALA A 2 -17.58 15.42 13.75
N LYS A 3 -16.99 14.93 12.66
CA LYS A 3 -15.61 15.29 12.31
C LYS A 3 -15.61 16.72 11.75
N SER A 4 -14.85 17.60 12.40
CA SER A 4 -14.74 19.02 12.08
C SER A 4 -14.14 19.24 10.70
N ASN A 5 -14.75 20.16 9.94
CA ASN A 5 -14.40 20.55 8.57
C ASN A 5 -13.12 21.41 8.47
N TYR A 6 -12.11 21.16 9.31
CA TYR A 6 -10.74 21.71 9.15
C TYR A 6 -9.75 20.66 8.64
N ASP A 7 -10.25 19.47 8.38
CA ASP A 7 -9.56 18.34 7.78
C ASP A 7 -10.09 18.24 6.34
N ALA A 8 -9.49 18.99 5.41
CA ALA A 8 -9.63 18.66 3.99
C ALA A 8 -8.77 17.42 3.72
N GLY A 9 -9.11 16.34 4.43
CA GLY A 9 -8.38 15.09 4.48
C GLY A 9 -8.21 14.59 3.06
N VAL A 10 -6.97 14.60 2.59
CA VAL A 10 -6.68 14.10 1.26
C VAL A 10 -6.74 12.59 1.34
N ASP A 11 -7.78 12.02 0.73
CA ASP A 11 -7.86 10.59 0.53
C ASP A 11 -6.67 10.13 -0.31
N LEU A 12 -5.95 9.15 0.21
CA LEU A 12 -4.79 8.55 -0.43
C LEU A 12 -5.24 7.28 -1.16
N ALA A 13 -5.36 7.36 -2.48
CA ALA A 13 -5.59 6.18 -3.30
C ALA A 13 -4.27 5.42 -3.45
N VAL A 14 -4.25 4.17 -2.98
CA VAL A 14 -3.11 3.27 -3.09
C VAL A 14 -3.43 2.11 -4.01
N HIS A 15 -2.59 1.86 -5.01
CA HIS A 15 -2.65 0.65 -5.83
C HIS A 15 -1.35 -0.10 -5.68
N CYS A 16 -1.38 -1.19 -4.92
CA CYS A 16 -0.22 -2.07 -4.74
C CYS A 16 -0.30 -3.26 -5.70
N LYS A 17 0.80 -3.53 -6.39
CA LYS A 17 0.94 -4.70 -7.24
C LYS A 17 2.37 -5.20 -7.22
N SER A 18 2.52 -6.47 -7.53
CA SER A 18 3.79 -7.12 -7.74
C SER A 18 3.89 -7.65 -9.18
N GLY A 19 4.99 -8.31 -9.51
CA GLY A 19 5.11 -9.00 -10.80
C GLY A 19 4.12 -10.16 -10.98
N ASP A 20 3.59 -10.71 -9.88
CA ASP A 20 2.78 -11.94 -9.88
C ASP A 20 1.37 -11.74 -9.31
N ASP A 21 1.22 -10.82 -8.36
CA ASP A 21 0.00 -10.59 -7.58
C ASP A 21 -0.42 -9.11 -7.65
N ASP A 22 -1.68 -8.85 -7.99
CA ASP A 22 -2.27 -7.50 -8.01
C ASP A 22 -3.27 -7.38 -6.84
N LEU A 23 -3.00 -6.46 -5.91
CA LEU A 23 -3.83 -6.25 -4.72
C LEU A 23 -4.98 -5.26 -4.98
N GLY A 24 -5.04 -4.69 -6.20
CA GLY A 24 -6.01 -3.68 -6.59
C GLY A 24 -5.74 -2.28 -6.02
N GLU A 25 -6.66 -1.38 -6.34
CA GLU A 25 -6.71 0.00 -5.84
C GLU A 25 -7.57 0.07 -4.57
N GLN A 26 -7.09 0.81 -3.57
CA GLN A 26 -7.73 1.00 -2.28
C GLN A 26 -7.63 2.47 -1.87
N VAL A 27 -8.69 3.03 -1.32
CA VAL A 27 -8.71 4.43 -0.88
C VAL A 27 -8.55 4.48 0.63
N ILE A 28 -7.46 5.08 1.09
CA ILE A 28 -7.20 5.30 2.52
C ILE A 28 -7.69 6.71 2.88
N PRO A 29 -8.70 6.83 3.75
CA PRO A 29 -9.12 8.15 4.22
C PRO A 29 -7.99 8.81 5.02
N HIS A 30 -8.00 10.13 5.13
CA HIS A 30 -7.03 10.84 5.96
C HIS A 30 -7.03 10.32 7.41
N GLN A 31 -5.84 10.09 7.98
CA GLN A 31 -5.60 9.39 9.26
C GLN A 31 -6.04 7.91 9.28
N GLY A 32 -6.33 7.34 8.13
CA GLY A 32 -6.64 5.93 7.95
C GLY A 32 -5.40 5.06 7.76
N ASN A 33 -5.60 3.77 7.88
CA ASN A 33 -4.58 2.76 7.60
C ASN A 33 -5.14 1.67 6.68
N TYR A 34 -4.28 1.17 5.79
CA TYR A 34 -4.54 0.03 4.95
C TYR A 34 -3.47 -1.03 5.18
N GLY A 35 -3.89 -2.19 5.67
CA GLY A 35 -3.02 -3.34 5.88
C GLY A 35 -3.36 -4.45 4.91
N PHE A 36 -2.34 -5.05 4.30
CA PHE A 36 -2.50 -6.21 3.45
C PHE A 36 -1.49 -7.29 3.81
N HIS A 37 -1.90 -8.54 3.61
CA HIS A 37 -1.06 -9.71 3.77
C HIS A 37 -0.82 -10.32 2.42
N PHE A 38 0.42 -10.66 2.13
CA PHE A 38 0.79 -11.37 0.92
C PHE A 38 1.79 -12.47 1.24
N ARG A 39 1.89 -13.43 0.33
CA ARG A 39 2.88 -14.49 0.41
C ARG A 39 3.89 -14.29 -0.71
N PRO A 40 5.17 -14.04 -0.41
CA PRO A 40 6.20 -13.98 -1.43
C PRO A 40 6.32 -15.32 -2.15
N ASN A 41 6.65 -15.25 -3.43
CA ASN A 41 6.84 -16.41 -4.29
C ASN A 41 8.06 -17.19 -3.84
N PHE A 42 8.00 -18.51 -4.05
CA PHE A 42 9.04 -19.44 -3.65
C PHE A 42 10.43 -19.11 -4.25
N TRP A 43 10.44 -18.39 -5.38
CA TRP A 43 11.63 -17.95 -6.08
C TRP A 43 12.34 -16.74 -5.46
N GLY A 44 11.76 -16.10 -4.44
CA GLY A 44 12.38 -14.96 -3.73
C GLY A 44 12.55 -13.72 -4.62
N THR A 45 11.66 -13.55 -5.59
CA THR A 45 11.66 -12.43 -6.54
C THR A 45 10.43 -11.54 -6.38
N THR A 46 9.71 -11.66 -5.26
CA THR A 46 8.51 -10.87 -5.03
C THR A 46 8.88 -9.43 -4.73
N LEU A 47 8.49 -8.55 -5.65
CA LEU A 47 8.66 -7.11 -5.53
C LEU A 47 7.28 -6.48 -5.52
N PHE A 48 6.89 -5.81 -4.43
CA PHE A 48 5.68 -4.97 -4.45
C PHE A 48 6.06 -3.52 -4.69
N TYR A 49 5.39 -2.94 -5.67
CA TYR A 49 5.40 -1.53 -5.96
C TYR A 49 3.98 -0.99 -5.79
N CYS A 50 3.87 0.06 -4.99
CA CYS A 50 2.61 0.72 -4.70
C CYS A 50 2.60 2.09 -5.35
N LYS A 51 1.52 2.38 -6.09
CA LYS A 51 1.16 3.72 -6.54
C LYS A 51 0.41 4.40 -5.44
N PHE A 52 0.83 5.61 -5.10
CA PHE A 52 0.15 6.49 -4.17
C PHE A 52 -0.35 7.68 -4.97
N ALA A 53 -1.65 7.95 -4.93
CA ALA A 53 -2.30 9.04 -5.64
C ALA A 53 -3.12 9.90 -4.68
N TRP A 54 -2.92 11.20 -4.74
CA TRP A 54 -3.54 12.19 -3.85
C TRP A 54 -3.66 13.53 -4.57
N GLN A 55 -4.77 14.27 -4.41
CA GLN A 55 -5.00 15.60 -5.02
C GLN A 55 -4.47 15.74 -6.46
N ASN A 56 -4.81 14.80 -7.35
CA ASN A 56 -4.41 14.81 -8.76
C ASN A 56 -2.91 14.58 -9.05
N THR A 57 -2.11 14.23 -8.04
CA THR A 57 -0.71 13.79 -8.17
C THR A 57 -0.63 12.29 -7.88
N TRP A 58 0.35 11.61 -8.48
CA TRP A 58 0.66 10.23 -8.12
C TRP A 58 2.16 9.95 -8.17
N LYS A 59 2.61 8.99 -7.36
CA LYS A 59 3.98 8.50 -7.29
C LYS A 59 4.00 6.99 -7.08
N TRP A 60 4.96 6.31 -7.71
CA TRP A 60 5.22 4.90 -7.44
C TRP A 60 6.41 4.76 -6.51
N PHE A 61 6.27 3.87 -5.54
CA PHE A 61 7.37 3.48 -4.65
C PHE A 61 7.46 1.96 -4.60
N HIS A 62 8.69 1.44 -4.50
CA HIS A 62 8.93 0.04 -4.17
C HIS A 62 8.73 -0.11 -2.66
N THR A 63 7.58 -0.65 -2.26
CA THR A 63 7.20 -0.79 -0.85
C THR A 63 7.73 -2.09 -0.25
N TYR A 64 8.00 -3.11 -1.07
CA TYR A 64 8.59 -4.35 -0.62
C TYR A 64 9.57 -4.91 -1.67
N ILE A 65 10.74 -5.32 -1.20
CA ILE A 65 11.73 -6.05 -1.98
C ILE A 65 12.02 -7.31 -1.17
N ASP A 66 11.72 -8.48 -1.74
CA ASP A 66 12.03 -9.76 -1.08
C ASP A 66 13.54 -9.87 -0.82
N GLY A 67 13.90 -9.99 0.44
CA GLY A 67 15.21 -10.47 0.87
C GLY A 67 15.10 -11.98 1.08
N ARG A 68 16.10 -12.73 0.60
CA ARG A 68 16.19 -14.22 0.56
C ARG A 68 15.80 -15.00 1.83
N GLU A 69 15.50 -14.35 2.95
CA GLU A 69 15.15 -14.93 4.24
C GLU A 69 13.63 -15.02 4.53
N HIS A 70 12.76 -14.39 3.74
CA HIS A 70 11.32 -14.35 4.04
C HIS A 70 10.49 -15.35 3.23
N ARG A 71 10.53 -16.64 3.62
CA ARG A 71 9.68 -17.70 3.02
C ARG A 71 8.25 -17.79 3.62
N GLY A 72 7.81 -16.77 4.37
CA GLY A 72 6.56 -16.77 5.16
C GLY A 72 5.56 -15.70 4.72
N TYR A 73 4.37 -15.68 5.34
CA TYR A 73 3.38 -14.60 5.13
C TYR A 73 3.94 -13.26 5.62
N CYS A 74 3.94 -12.26 4.75
CA CYS A 74 4.35 -10.90 5.08
C CYS A 74 3.12 -10.01 5.31
N SER A 75 3.21 -9.13 6.30
CA SER A 75 2.22 -8.09 6.57
C SER A 75 2.83 -6.73 6.22
N SER A 76 2.12 -5.91 5.46
CA SER A 76 2.50 -4.54 5.17
C SER A 76 1.34 -3.62 5.51
N SER A 77 1.65 -2.50 6.16
CA SER A 77 0.66 -1.49 6.55
C SER A 77 1.06 -0.12 6.04
N ILE A 78 0.11 0.57 5.45
CA ILE A 78 0.24 1.92 4.89
C ILE A 78 -0.67 2.84 5.70
N THR A 79 -0.14 3.95 6.19
CA THR A 79 -0.90 4.95 6.96
C THR A 79 -0.95 6.25 6.17
N ALA A 80 -2.15 6.79 5.94
CA ALA A 80 -2.35 8.13 5.41
C ALA A 80 -2.36 9.10 6.60
N GLY A 81 -1.38 10.01 6.66
CA GLY A 81 -1.18 10.95 7.77
C GLY A 81 -1.21 12.39 7.33
#